data_AF-A0A6B2XWK4-F1
#
_entry.id   AF-A0A6B2XWK4-F1
#
_cell.length_a   1.000
_cell.length_b   1.000
_cell.length_c   1.000
_cell.angle_alpha   90.00
_cell.angle_beta   90.00
_cell.angle_gamma   90.00
#
_symmetry.space_group_name_H-M   'P 1'
#
loop_
_entity.id
_entity.type
_entity.pdbx_description
1 polymer ?
#
loop_
_entity_poly.entity_id
_entity_poly.type
_entity_poly.pdbx_seq_one_letter_code
_entity_poly.pdbx_strand_id
1 'polypeptide(L)'
;VEIVADDPAALRSLVGDGGDVLDALQELTRLAVQARTGERSRLMLDVAGFRADRRRELTAQAEEAISRVQSGGAKVSLEPLNAFERKVIHDAVAAAGLRSDSEGVEPQRYVVIYPAD
;
A
#
# COMPACT_ATOMS: atom_id res chain seq x y z
N VAL A 1 3.05 -15.02 -11.05
CA VAL A 1 2.51 -15.26 -12.40
C VAL A 1 2.24 -13.90 -13.00
N GLU A 2 2.68 -13.65 -14.23
CA GLU A 2 2.45 -12.40 -14.94
C GLU A 2 1.46 -12.67 -16.09
N ILE A 3 0.50 -11.77 -16.28
CA ILE A 3 -0.46 -11.82 -17.39
C ILE A 3 -0.15 -10.60 -18.26
N VAL A 4 0.19 -10.85 -19.53
CA VAL A 4 0.58 -9.81 -20.48
C VAL A 4 -0.61 -9.52 -21.40
N ALA A 5 -0.90 -8.25 -21.64
CA ALA A 5 -1.86 -7.81 -22.63
C ALA A 5 -1.15 -7.33 -23.90
N ASP A 6 -1.74 -7.59 -25.06
CA ASP A 6 -1.19 -7.15 -26.36
C ASP A 6 -1.21 -5.62 -26.50
N ASP A 7 -2.18 -4.95 -25.89
CA ASP A 7 -2.27 -3.49 -25.80
C ASP A 7 -2.17 -3.01 -24.34
N PRO A 8 -1.02 -2.44 -23.93
CA PRO A 8 -0.85 -1.88 -22.59
C PRO A 8 -1.78 -0.70 -22.29
N ALA A 9 -2.25 0.04 -23.31
CA ALA A 9 -3.16 1.16 -23.10
C ALA A 9 -4.54 0.68 -22.64
N ALA A 10 -4.97 -0.52 -23.08
CA ALA A 10 -6.20 -1.15 -22.64
C ALA A 10 -6.20 -1.53 -21.14
N LEU A 11 -5.02 -1.63 -20.51
CA LEU A 11 -4.90 -1.94 -19.08
C LEU A 11 -5.18 -0.74 -18.18
N ARG A 12 -5.16 0.50 -18.71
CA ARG A 12 -5.36 1.72 -17.90
C ARG A 12 -6.72 1.72 -17.18
N SER A 13 -7.77 1.23 -17.82
CA SER A 13 -9.10 1.15 -17.21
C SER A 13 -9.18 0.15 -16.05
N LEU A 14 -8.25 -0.80 -15.96
CA LEU A 14 -8.15 -1.73 -14.83
C LEU A 14 -7.41 -1.14 -13.63
N VAL A 15 -6.72 -0.02 -13.83
CA VAL A 15 -6.14 0.77 -12.74
C VAL A 15 -7.20 1.68 -12.13
N GLY A 16 -7.91 2.43 -12.97
CA GLY A 16 -8.85 3.46 -12.51
C GLY A 16 -8.15 4.72 -11.99
N ASP A 17 -8.93 5.64 -11.42
CA ASP A 17 -8.41 6.90 -10.90
C ASP A 17 -7.74 6.66 -9.56
N GLY A 18 -6.42 6.89 -9.49
CA GLY A 18 -5.64 6.66 -8.28
C GLY A 18 -5.55 5.18 -7.84
N GLY A 19 -5.95 4.23 -8.69
CA GLY A 19 -5.87 2.79 -8.40
C GLY A 19 -7.13 2.17 -7.78
N ASP A 20 -8.25 2.89 -7.76
CA ASP A 20 -9.51 2.45 -7.14
C ASP A 20 -10.08 1.16 -7.76
N VAL A 21 -10.08 1.06 -9.09
CA VAL A 21 -10.50 -0.15 -9.81
C VAL A 21 -9.55 -1.31 -9.51
N LEU A 22 -8.25 -1.06 -9.46
CA LEU A 22 -7.25 -2.08 -9.12
C LEU A 22 -7.44 -2.60 -7.69
N ASP A 23 -7.81 -1.75 -6.75
CA ASP A 23 -8.15 -2.15 -5.38
C ASP A 23 -9.43 -3.00 -5.32
N ALA A 24 -10.45 -2.66 -6.10
CA ALA A 24 -11.66 -3.48 -6.21
C ALA A 24 -11.37 -4.86 -6.83
N LEU A 25 -10.58 -4.91 -7.91
CA LEU A 25 -10.16 -6.16 -8.55
C LEU A 25 -9.32 -7.03 -7.62
N GLN A 26 -8.42 -6.42 -6.84
CA GLN A 26 -7.63 -7.08 -5.82
C GLN A 26 -8.52 -7.77 -4.77
N GLU A 27 -9.55 -7.08 -4.28
CA GLU A 27 -10.45 -7.64 -3.26
C GLU A 27 -11.31 -8.77 -3.82
N LEU A 28 -11.91 -8.58 -5.00
CA LEU A 28 -12.67 -9.62 -5.68
C LEU A 28 -11.83 -10.88 -5.93
N THR A 29 -10.56 -10.70 -6.33
CA THR A 29 -9.64 -11.82 -6.56
C THR A 29 -9.32 -12.55 -5.25
N ARG A 30 -9.09 -11.83 -4.14
CA ARG A 30 -8.86 -12.45 -2.83
C ARG A 30 -10.06 -13.25 -2.37
N LEU A 31 -11.27 -12.70 -2.51
CA LEU A 31 -12.52 -13.36 -2.17
C LEU A 31 -12.74 -14.61 -3.03
N ALA A 32 -12.49 -14.53 -4.34
CA ALA A 32 -12.60 -15.67 -5.25
C ALA A 32 -11.64 -16.81 -4.86
N VAL A 33 -10.38 -16.50 -4.52
CA VAL A 33 -9.41 -17.51 -4.09
C VAL A 33 -9.83 -18.12 -2.74
N GLN A 34 -10.27 -17.30 -1.79
CA GLN A 34 -10.74 -17.80 -0.50
C GLN A 34 -11.97 -18.70 -0.65
N ALA A 35 -12.95 -18.29 -1.47
CA ALA A 35 -14.15 -19.08 -1.74
C ALA A 35 -13.84 -20.44 -2.36
N ARG A 36 -12.76 -20.55 -3.15
CA ARG A 36 -12.34 -21.80 -3.80
C ARG A 36 -11.45 -22.68 -2.93
N THR A 37 -10.59 -22.09 -2.12
CA THR A 37 -9.53 -22.82 -1.39
C THR A 37 -9.82 -22.96 0.10
N GLY A 38 -10.75 -22.18 0.65
CA GLY A 38 -10.95 -22.01 2.09
C GLY A 38 -9.91 -21.11 2.76
N GLU A 39 -8.79 -20.85 2.09
CA GLU A 39 -7.64 -20.15 2.64
C GLU A 39 -7.59 -18.69 2.19
N ARG A 40 -7.18 -17.81 3.11
CA ARG A 40 -6.95 -16.40 2.77
C ARG A 40 -5.67 -16.28 1.94
N SER A 41 -5.80 -15.76 0.72
CA SER A 41 -4.64 -15.50 -0.12
C SER A 41 -3.90 -14.21 0.28
N ARG A 42 -2.58 -14.27 0.19
CA ARG A 42 -1.67 -13.10 0.29
C ARG A 42 -1.33 -12.52 -1.09
N LEU A 43 -2.09 -12.86 -2.14
CA LEU A 43 -1.85 -12.37 -3.48
C LEU A 43 -1.95 -10.83 -3.55
N MET A 44 -1.09 -10.25 -4.37
CA MET A 44 -1.13 -8.83 -4.72
C MET A 44 -1.26 -8.70 -6.24
N LEU A 45 -2.27 -7.97 -6.68
CA LEU A 45 -2.51 -7.69 -8.09
C LEU A 45 -1.80 -6.38 -8.47
N ASP A 46 -0.97 -6.43 -9.50
CA ASP A 46 -0.34 -5.26 -10.11
C ASP A 46 -0.73 -5.21 -11.58
N VAL A 47 -0.94 -4.00 -12.10
CA VAL A 47 -1.36 -3.76 -13.49
C VAL A 47 -0.40 -2.76 -14.09
N ALA A 48 0.32 -3.19 -15.12
CA ALA A 48 1.28 -2.37 -15.85
C ALA A 48 2.30 -1.63 -14.95
N GLY A 49 2.68 -2.22 -13.82
CA GLY A 49 3.64 -1.65 -12.87
C GLY A 49 3.08 -0.56 -11.96
N PHE A 50 1.78 -0.26 -11.99
CA PHE A 50 1.18 0.82 -11.21
C PHE A 50 1.49 0.72 -9.71
N ARG A 51 1.34 -0.46 -9.11
CA ARG A 51 1.65 -0.65 -7.67
C ARG A 51 3.15 -0.64 -7.42
N ALA A 52 3.96 -1.15 -8.35
CA ALA A 52 5.40 -1.12 -8.21
C ALA A 52 5.91 0.33 -8.19
N ASP A 53 5.38 1.18 -9.07
CA ASP A 53 5.71 2.59 -9.18
C ASP A 53 5.26 3.34 -7.94
N ARG A 54 4.00 3.17 -7.55
CA ARG A 54 3.44 3.79 -6.34
C ARG A 54 4.17 3.36 -5.07
N ARG A 55 4.59 2.09 -5.00
CA ARG A 55 5.40 1.58 -3.89
C ARG A 55 6.73 2.32 -3.78
N ARG A 56 7.42 2.55 -4.90
CA ARG A 56 8.71 3.28 -4.90
C ARG A 56 8.55 4.69 -4.34
N GLU A 57 7.50 5.40 -4.74
CA GLU A 57 7.19 6.74 -4.22
C GLU A 57 6.91 6.72 -2.71
N LEU A 58 6.06 5.80 -2.26
CA LEU A 58 5.68 5.70 -0.85
C LEU A 58 6.84 5.24 0.03
N THR A 59 7.72 4.38 -0.47
CA THR A 59 8.93 3.98 0.26
C THR A 59 9.83 5.19 0.50
N ALA A 60 10.02 6.06 -0.50
CA ALA A 60 10.78 7.30 -0.31
C ALA A 60 10.13 8.24 0.71
N GLN A 61 8.80 8.38 0.68
CA GLN A 61 8.06 9.17 1.68
C GLN A 61 8.19 8.56 3.09
N ALA A 62 8.14 7.24 3.21
CA ALA A 62 8.33 6.54 4.48
C ALA A 62 9.74 6.78 5.03
N GLU A 63 10.77 6.67 4.19
CA GLU A 63 12.17 6.90 4.58
C GLU A 63 12.39 8.32 5.12
N GLU A 64 11.81 9.34 4.47
CA GLU A 64 11.86 10.72 4.97
C GLU A 64 11.17 10.85 6.33
N ALA A 65 9.97 10.29 6.48
CA ALA A 65 9.22 10.34 7.72
C ALA A 65 9.95 9.59 8.86
N ILE A 66 10.55 8.42 8.57
CA ILE A 66 11.39 7.64 9.48
C ILE A 66 12.58 8.48 9.94
N SER A 67 13.29 9.13 9.01
CA SER A 67 14.43 9.98 9.34
C SER A 67 14.02 11.11 10.29
N ARG A 68 12.87 11.75 10.04
CA ARG A 68 12.35 12.83 10.89
C ARG A 68 12.00 12.35 12.30
N VAL A 69 11.39 11.18 12.42
CA VAL A 69 11.06 10.55 13.71
C VAL A 69 12.34 10.22 14.48
N GLN A 70 13.34 9.62 13.83
CA GLN A 70 14.62 9.25 14.45
C GLN A 70 15.43 10.48 14.88
N SER A 71 15.44 11.56 14.09
CA SER A 71 16.18 12.78 14.44
C SER A 71 15.46 13.65 15.46
N GLY A 72 14.12 13.71 15.38
CA GLY A 72 13.31 14.64 16.15
C GLY A 72 12.76 14.06 17.46
N GLY A 73 12.75 12.74 17.63
CA GLY A 73 12.19 12.07 18.80
C GLY A 73 10.67 12.24 18.96
N ALA A 74 9.99 12.74 17.92
CA ALA A 74 8.54 12.99 17.92
C ALA A 74 7.86 12.13 16.84
N LYS A 75 6.62 11.73 17.11
CA LYS A 75 5.79 11.00 16.15
C LYS A 75 5.52 11.84 14.90
N VAL A 76 5.42 11.18 13.74
CA VAL A 76 5.06 11.81 12.46
C VAL A 76 3.80 11.16 11.91
N SER A 77 2.82 11.98 11.57
CA SER A 77 1.60 11.55 10.86
C SER A 77 1.75 11.84 9.37
N LEU A 78 1.41 10.87 8.54
CA LEU A 78 1.33 11.04 7.08
C LEU A 78 -0.05 11.58 6.67
N GLU A 79 -0.16 11.98 5.40
CA GLU A 79 -1.46 12.28 4.78
C GLU A 79 -2.36 11.03 4.73
N PRO A 80 -3.67 11.18 4.50
CA PRO A 80 -4.56 10.04 4.26
C PRO A 80 -4.07 9.17 3.12
N LEU A 81 -4.10 7.85 3.35
CA LEU A 81 -3.56 6.83 2.45
C LEU A 81 -4.56 5.69 2.34
N ASN A 82 -4.70 5.06 1.19
CA ASN A 82 -5.57 3.89 1.04
C ASN A 82 -4.97 2.63 1.70
N ALA A 83 -5.71 1.52 1.73
CA ALA A 83 -5.27 0.29 2.40
C ALA A 83 -3.94 -0.27 1.88
N PHE A 84 -3.68 -0.21 0.57
CA PHE A 84 -2.43 -0.65 -0.03
C PHE A 84 -1.27 0.28 0.37
N GLU A 85 -1.49 1.58 0.26
CA GLU A 85 -0.44 2.56 0.54
C GLU A 85 -0.02 2.50 2.01
N ARG A 86 -1.00 2.41 2.93
CA ARG A 86 -0.72 2.19 4.36
C ARG A 86 0.11 0.93 4.59
N LYS A 87 -0.20 -0.17 3.89
CA LYS A 87 0.57 -1.41 3.99
C LYS A 87 2.03 -1.22 3.54
N VAL A 88 2.27 -0.48 2.46
CA VAL A 88 3.63 -0.15 2.00
C VAL A 88 4.40 0.64 3.06
N ILE A 89 3.78 1.67 3.64
CA ILE A 89 4.41 2.46 4.71
C ILE A 89 4.70 1.59 5.92
N HIS A 90 3.74 0.79 6.38
CA HIS A 90 3.92 -0.10 7.53
C HIS A 90 5.09 -1.08 7.31
N ASP A 91 5.22 -1.64 6.11
CA ASP A 91 6.33 -2.54 5.77
C ASP A 91 7.68 -1.83 5.81
N ALA A 92 7.76 -0.61 5.28
CA ALA A 92 8.98 0.20 5.32
C ALA A 92 9.37 0.58 6.76
N VAL A 93 8.39 1.01 7.57
CA VAL A 93 8.60 1.38 8.97
C VAL A 93 9.05 0.17 9.81
N ALA A 94 8.42 -0.99 9.62
CA ALA A 94 8.80 -2.22 10.31
C ALA A 94 10.22 -2.68 9.91
N ALA A 95 10.60 -2.53 8.64
CA ALA A 95 11.96 -2.85 8.17
C ALA A 95 13.02 -1.93 8.81
N ALA A 96 12.66 -0.68 9.15
CA ALA A 96 13.50 0.24 9.89
C ALA A 96 13.50 0.01 11.42
N GLY A 97 12.78 -1.00 11.91
CA GLY A 97 12.70 -1.34 13.33
C GLY A 97 11.85 -0.38 14.16
N LEU A 98 11.02 0.45 13.52
CA LEU A 98 10.12 1.39 14.19
C LEU A 98 8.69 0.86 14.28
N ARG A 99 7.88 1.51 15.12
CA ARG A 99 6.45 1.20 15.28
C ARG A 99 5.61 2.17 14.44
N SER A 100 4.54 1.66 13.84
CA SER A 100 3.51 2.48 13.18
C SER A 100 2.11 1.95 13.47
N ASP A 101 1.13 2.86 13.52
CA ASP A 101 -0.30 2.55 13.62
C ASP A 101 -1.10 3.29 12.54
N SER A 102 -2.22 2.69 12.12
CA SER A 102 -3.16 3.33 11.19
C SER A 102 -4.32 3.97 11.97
N GLU A 103 -4.36 5.30 12.04
CA GLU A 103 -5.37 6.11 12.74
C GLU A 103 -6.38 6.73 11.77
N GLY A 104 -7.55 7.13 12.28
CA GLY A 104 -8.65 7.69 11.47
C GLY A 104 -9.60 6.65 10.87
N VAL A 105 -10.57 7.14 10.11
CA VAL A 105 -11.59 6.33 9.41
C VAL A 105 -11.52 6.59 7.92
N GLU A 106 -11.81 5.57 7.10
CA GLU A 106 -11.80 5.71 5.64
C GLU A 106 -12.79 6.82 5.20
N PRO A 107 -12.43 7.73 4.26
CA PRO A 107 -11.19 7.79 3.47
C PRO A 107 -10.04 8.59 4.12
N GLN A 108 -10.27 9.16 5.31
CA GLN A 108 -9.32 10.00 6.03
C GLN A 108 -8.39 9.19 6.95
N ARG A 109 -8.13 7.93 6.59
CA ARG A 109 -7.31 7.03 7.42
C ARG A 109 -5.84 7.15 6.99
N TYR A 110 -4.96 7.33 7.96
CA TYR A 110 -3.54 7.65 7.73
C TYR A 110 -2.63 6.84 8.65
N VAL A 111 -1.33 6.85 8.38
CA VAL A 111 -0.31 6.17 9.20
C VAL A 111 0.40 7.16 10.11
N VAL A 112 0.56 6.77 11.37
CA VAL A 112 1.38 7.46 12.37
C VAL A 112 2.60 6.60 12.66
N ILE A 113 3.79 7.20 12.60
CA ILE A 113 5.08 6.57 12.88
C ILE A 113 5.57 7.09 14.23
N TYR A 114 5.96 6.18 15.12
CA TYR A 114 6.42 6.50 16.48
C TYR A 114 7.94 6.36 16.59
N PRO A 115 8.60 7.17 17.44
CA PRO A 115 10.02 6.98 17.76
C PRO A 115 10.27 5.62 18.41
N ALA A 116 11.52 5.15 18.34
CA ALA A 116 11.94 3.97 19.10
C ALA A 116 11.85 4.27 20.60
N ASP A 117 11.48 3.25 21.38
CA ASP A 117 11.45 3.31 22.84
C ASP A 117 12.85 3.49 23.46
#